data_AF-A0A2N5ZH09-F1
#
_entry.id   AF-A0A2N5ZH09-F1
#
_cell.length_a   1.000
_cell.length_b   1.000
_cell.length_c   1.000
_cell.angle_alpha   90.00
_cell.angle_beta   90.00
_cell.angle_gamma   90.00
#
_symmetry.space_group_name_H-M   'P 1'
#
loop_
_entity.id
_entity.type
_entity.pdbx_description
1 polymer ?
#
loop_
_entity_poly.entity_id
_entity_poly.type
_entity_poly.pdbx_seq_one_letter_code
_entity_poly.pdbx_strand_id
1 'polypeptide(L)'
;MNELEVQTYNFAVEGIGFVKSLEKEFPEMAKPELKQVIGAVSLKCIDALDAKENEDFASNLRDCLEKSKKASELLSHLNGLSNENLLTQQKKLIRDSKIIIEKLESIINKLIY
;
A
#
# COMPACT_ATOMS: atom_id res chain seq x y z
N MET A 1 -16.04 -4.52 3.61
CA MET A 1 -15.20 -3.99 2.53
C MET A 1 -14.96 -2.49 2.65
N ASN A 2 -15.96 -1.65 2.95
CA ASN A 2 -15.77 -0.19 3.10
C ASN A 2 -14.60 0.22 4.01
N GLU A 3 -14.35 -0.52 5.10
CA GLU A 3 -13.21 -0.22 5.98
C GLU A 3 -11.85 -0.47 5.30
N LEU A 4 -11.72 -1.53 4.50
CA LEU A 4 -10.49 -1.84 3.77
C LEU A 4 -10.25 -0.85 2.63
N GLU A 5 -11.31 -0.45 1.94
CA GLU A 5 -11.26 0.59 0.91
C GLU A 5 -10.73 1.91 1.49
N VAL A 6 -11.31 2.37 2.61
CA VAL A 6 -10.85 3.61 3.29
C VAL A 6 -9.39 3.47 3.75
N GLN A 7 -9.00 2.30 4.28
CA GLN A 7 -7.63 2.07 4.72
C GLN A 7 -6.63 2.10 3.56
N THR A 8 -6.93 1.43 2.46
CA THR A 8 -6.06 1.41 1.27
C THR A 8 -5.97 2.79 0.62
N TYR A 9 -7.08 3.55 0.57
CA TYR A 9 -7.08 4.93 0.11
C TYR A 9 -6.21 5.84 0.99
N ASN A 10 -6.42 5.82 2.31
CA ASN A 10 -5.63 6.65 3.23
C ASN A 10 -4.14 6.29 3.17
N PHE A 11 -3.82 4.99 3.11
CA PHE A 11 -2.45 4.51 2.93
C PHE A 11 -1.83 5.06 1.63
N ALA A 12 -2.56 5.02 0.51
CA ALA A 12 -2.07 5.54 -0.76
C ALA A 12 -1.84 7.05 -0.72
N VAL A 13 -2.79 7.83 -0.19
CA VAL A 13 -2.69 9.30 -0.08
C VAL A 13 -1.51 9.70 0.81
N GLU A 14 -1.43 9.15 2.01
CA GLU A 14 -0.34 9.45 2.95
C GLU A 14 1.00 8.98 2.40
N GLY A 15 1.06 7.80 1.79
CA GLY A 15 2.27 7.25 1.20
C GLY A 15 2.77 8.08 0.02
N ILE A 16 1.89 8.57 -0.85
CA ILE A 16 2.27 9.52 -1.92
C ILE A 16 2.78 10.83 -1.31
N GLY A 17 2.14 11.33 -0.25
CA GLY A 17 2.59 12.50 0.50
C GLY A 17 3.99 12.31 1.07
N PHE A 18 4.25 11.15 1.68
CA PHE A 18 5.57 10.77 2.19
C PHE A 18 6.62 10.73 1.08
N VAL A 19 6.33 10.09 -0.08
CA VAL A 19 7.27 10.07 -1.21
C VAL A 19 7.56 11.48 -1.72
N LYS A 20 6.56 12.37 -1.81
CA LYS A 20 6.79 13.77 -2.19
C LYS A 20 7.69 14.53 -1.21
N SER A 21 7.61 14.21 0.08
CA SER A 21 8.51 14.78 1.08
C SER A 21 9.92 14.21 0.93
N LEU A 22 10.06 12.91 0.64
CA LEU A 22 11.36 12.31 0.28
C LEU A 22 11.95 12.97 -0.97
N GLU A 23 11.17 13.17 -2.03
CA GLU A 23 11.61 13.84 -3.27
C GLU A 23 12.22 15.23 -3.00
N LYS A 24 11.79 15.91 -1.91
CA LYS A 24 12.29 17.23 -1.51
C LYS A 24 13.51 17.19 -0.60
N GLU A 25 13.51 16.31 0.40
CA GLU A 25 14.55 16.29 1.44
C GLU A 25 15.68 15.28 1.14
N PHE A 26 15.36 14.16 0.49
CA PHE A 26 16.25 13.03 0.21
C PHE A 26 15.95 12.45 -1.20
N PRO A 27 16.17 13.21 -2.28
CA PRO A 27 15.75 12.84 -3.63
C PRO A 27 16.32 11.49 -4.10
N GLU A 28 17.51 11.12 -3.64
CA GLU A 28 18.15 9.82 -3.91
C GLU A 28 17.42 8.63 -3.27
N MET A 29 16.64 8.85 -2.23
CA MET A 29 15.83 7.84 -1.54
C MET A 29 14.43 7.71 -2.16
N ALA A 30 13.97 8.71 -2.91
CA ALA A 30 12.64 8.77 -3.50
C ALA A 30 12.53 7.94 -4.78
N LYS A 31 12.52 6.61 -4.65
CA LYS A 31 12.38 5.71 -5.79
C LYS A 31 11.00 5.85 -6.47
N PRO A 32 10.92 6.06 -7.80
CA PRO A 32 9.64 6.12 -8.51
C PRO A 32 8.76 4.88 -8.31
N GLU A 33 9.38 3.72 -8.17
CA GLU A 33 8.71 2.44 -7.89
C GLU A 33 7.87 2.50 -6.60
N LEU A 34 8.38 3.12 -5.53
CA LEU A 34 7.67 3.20 -4.25
C LEU A 34 6.34 3.95 -4.40
N LYS A 35 6.35 5.07 -5.13
CA LYS A 35 5.15 5.86 -5.42
C LYS A 35 4.13 5.09 -6.23
N GLN A 36 4.59 4.39 -7.27
CA GLN A 36 3.74 3.57 -8.13
C GLN A 36 3.09 2.43 -7.34
N VAL A 37 3.87 1.68 -6.57
CA VAL A 37 3.38 0.55 -5.79
C VAL A 37 2.40 1.00 -4.71
N ILE A 38 2.70 2.09 -3.98
CA ILE A 38 1.79 2.66 -2.97
C ILE A 38 0.45 3.07 -3.60
N GLY A 39 0.48 3.80 -4.72
CA GLY A 39 -0.74 4.22 -5.41
C GLY A 39 -1.55 3.04 -5.96
N ALA A 40 -0.88 1.97 -6.40
CA ALA A 40 -1.53 0.78 -6.93
C ALA A 40 -2.34 0.00 -5.88
N VAL A 41 -2.03 0.12 -4.58
CA VAL A 41 -2.78 -0.55 -3.51
C VAL A 41 -4.24 -0.12 -3.49
N SER A 42 -4.52 1.19 -3.47
CA SER A 42 -5.91 1.67 -3.47
C SER A 42 -6.61 1.40 -4.79
N LEU A 43 -5.91 1.56 -5.92
CA LEU A 43 -6.47 1.29 -7.24
C LEU A 43 -6.93 -0.17 -7.37
N LYS A 44 -6.10 -1.14 -6.95
CA LYS A 44 -6.47 -2.56 -7.00
C LYS A 44 -7.56 -2.94 -6.02
N CYS A 45 -7.64 -2.28 -4.87
CA CYS A 45 -8.78 -2.45 -3.99
C CYS A 45 -10.09 -1.96 -4.65
N ILE A 46 -10.07 -0.82 -5.33
CA ILE A 46 -11.24 -0.27 -6.04
C ILE A 46 -11.60 -1.16 -7.24
N ASP A 47 -10.63 -1.55 -8.06
CA ASP A 47 -10.84 -2.47 -9.19
C ASP A 47 -11.50 -3.78 -8.72
N ALA A 48 -11.11 -4.29 -7.55
CA ALA A 48 -11.78 -5.46 -6.97
C ALA A 48 -13.24 -5.16 -6.61
N LEU A 49 -13.52 -4.04 -5.94
CA LEU A 49 -14.89 -3.69 -5.53
C LEU A 49 -15.84 -3.42 -6.71
N ASP A 50 -15.31 -2.90 -7.81
CA ASP A 50 -16.06 -2.62 -9.03
C ASP A 50 -16.17 -3.84 -9.97
N ALA A 51 -15.47 -4.94 -9.66
CA ALA A 51 -15.50 -6.15 -10.47
C ALA A 51 -16.89 -6.77 -10.52
N LYS A 52 -17.33 -7.12 -11.74
CA LYS A 52 -18.62 -7.77 -11.99
C LYS A 52 -18.54 -9.29 -11.92
N GLU A 53 -17.35 -9.84 -12.15
CA GLU A 53 -17.06 -11.27 -12.14
C GLU A 53 -16.22 -11.63 -10.91
N ASN A 54 -16.51 -12.79 -10.31
CA ASN A 54 -15.79 -13.27 -9.13
C ASN A 54 -14.29 -13.47 -9.41
N GLU A 55 -13.92 -13.78 -10.66
CA GLU A 55 -12.54 -14.02 -11.07
C GLU A 55 -11.73 -12.72 -11.06
N ASP A 56 -12.30 -11.67 -11.65
CA ASP A 56 -11.73 -10.33 -11.60
C ASP A 56 -11.65 -9.80 -10.17
N PHE A 57 -12.70 -10.03 -9.36
CA PHE A 57 -12.70 -9.67 -7.94
C PHE A 57 -11.53 -10.31 -7.19
N ALA A 58 -11.37 -11.63 -7.34
CA ALA A 58 -10.33 -12.40 -6.67
C ALA A 58 -8.93 -12.04 -7.20
N SER A 59 -8.78 -11.84 -8.51
CA SER A 59 -7.52 -11.44 -9.13
C SER A 59 -7.08 -10.06 -8.64
N ASN A 60 -7.98 -9.06 -8.66
CA ASN A 60 -7.65 -7.72 -8.19
C ASN A 60 -7.35 -7.67 -6.68
N LEU A 61 -8.00 -8.50 -5.86
CA LEU A 61 -7.61 -8.62 -4.44
C LEU A 61 -6.22 -9.23 -4.25
N ARG A 62 -5.84 -10.24 -5.04
CA ARG A 62 -4.49 -10.82 -5.01
C ARG A 62 -3.45 -9.80 -5.45
N ASP A 63 -3.73 -9.04 -6.50
CA ASP A 63 -2.87 -7.94 -6.94
C ASP A 63 -2.74 -6.87 -5.84
N CYS A 64 -3.84 -6.49 -5.20
CA CYS A 64 -3.85 -5.55 -4.08
C CYS A 64 -2.95 -6.05 -2.93
N LEU A 65 -3.02 -7.34 -2.61
CA LEU A 65 -2.16 -7.98 -1.61
C LEU A 65 -0.68 -7.93 -2.02
N GLU A 66 -0.37 -8.27 -3.26
CA GLU A 66 1.00 -8.23 -3.78
C GLU A 66 1.58 -6.80 -3.69
N LYS A 67 0.82 -5.78 -4.12
CA LYS A 67 1.25 -4.39 -4.04
C LYS A 67 1.40 -3.91 -2.60
N SER A 68 0.54 -4.35 -1.69
CA SER A 68 0.64 -4.04 -0.26
C SER A 68 1.92 -4.63 0.35
N LYS A 69 2.23 -5.90 0.04
CA LYS A 69 3.48 -6.56 0.45
C LYS A 69 4.70 -5.85 -0.11
N LYS A 70 4.68 -5.50 -1.40
CA LYS A 70 5.79 -4.80 -2.05
C LYS A 70 6.01 -3.40 -1.48
N ALA A 71 4.94 -2.66 -1.20
CA ALA A 71 5.03 -1.35 -0.54
C ALA A 71 5.68 -1.49 0.85
N SER A 72 5.24 -2.48 1.64
CA SER A 72 5.79 -2.75 2.97
C SER A 72 7.30 -3.06 2.93
N GLU A 73 7.73 -3.88 1.96
CA GLU A 73 9.13 -4.20 1.72
C GLU A 73 9.95 -2.95 1.37
N LEU A 74 9.50 -2.19 0.37
CA LEU A 74 10.20 -0.98 -0.08
C LEU A 74 10.29 0.07 1.04
N LEU A 75 9.22 0.27 1.80
CA LEU A 75 9.22 1.15 2.97
C LEU A 75 10.21 0.66 4.03
N SER A 76 10.30 -0.65 4.28
CA SER A 76 11.21 -1.21 5.28
C SER A 76 12.69 -1.14 4.86
N HIS A 77 12.96 -1.08 3.56
CA HIS A 77 14.31 -0.93 3.01
C HIS A 77 14.80 0.52 2.91
N LEU A 78 13.93 1.51 3.17
CA LEU A 78 14.35 2.90 3.31
C LEU A 78 15.10 3.06 4.64
N ASN A 79 16.43 3.15 4.56
CA ASN A 79 17.31 3.36 5.69
C ASN A 79 17.98 4.73 5.60
N GLY A 80 18.43 5.27 6.73
CA GLY A 80 19.20 6.51 6.76
C GLY A 80 18.39 7.80 6.82
N LEU A 81 17.08 7.74 7.09
CA LEU A 81 16.28 8.93 7.36
C LEU A 81 16.70 9.56 8.70
N SER A 82 17.24 10.78 8.64
CA SER A 82 17.60 11.58 9.82
C SER A 82 16.45 12.47 10.30
N ASN A 83 15.45 12.73 9.46
CA ASN A 83 14.28 13.52 9.81
C ASN A 83 13.27 12.67 10.62
N GLU A 84 13.00 13.07 11.86
CA GLU A 84 12.11 12.36 12.78
C GLU A 84 10.65 12.29 12.31
N ASN A 85 10.15 13.33 11.63
CA ASN A 85 8.79 13.35 11.09
C ASN A 85 8.66 12.32 9.96
N LEU A 86 9.63 12.26 9.05
CA LEU A 86 9.65 11.28 7.97
C LEU A 86 9.82 9.85 8.51
N LEU A 87 10.67 9.65 9.51
CA LEU A 87 10.82 8.37 10.18
C LEU A 87 9.51 7.91 10.85
N THR A 88 8.78 8.82 11.48
CA THR A 88 7.49 8.54 12.09
C THR A 88 6.44 8.17 11.04
N GLN A 89 6.39 8.92 9.93
CA GLN A 89 5.51 8.61 8.81
C GLN A 89 5.83 7.25 8.17
N GLN A 90 7.11 6.95 7.94
CA GLN A 90 7.56 5.66 7.43
C GLN A 90 7.08 4.51 8.33
N LYS A 91 7.30 4.63 9.65
CA LYS A 91 6.85 3.61 10.62
C LYS A 91 5.34 3.42 10.61
N LYS A 92 4.58 4.52 10.52
CA LYS A 92 3.12 4.47 10.38
C LYS A 92 2.71 3.73 9.10
N LEU A 93 3.27 4.10 7.96
CA LEU A 93 2.98 3.45 6.68
C LEU A 93 3.33 1.95 6.68
N ILE A 94 4.47 1.57 7.29
CA ILE A 94 4.81 0.15 7.47
C ILE A 94 3.74 -0.56 8.30
N ARG A 95 3.30 0.03 9.42
CA ARG A 95 2.24 -0.54 10.25
C ARG A 95 0.92 -0.68 9.48
N ASP A 96 0.52 0.38 8.78
CA ASP A 96 -0.74 0.40 8.02
C ASP A 96 -0.72 -0.64 6.90
N SER A 97 0.41 -0.79 6.20
CA SER A 97 0.59 -1.82 5.17
C SER A 97 0.43 -3.24 5.73
N LYS A 98 0.94 -3.51 6.95
CA LYS A 98 0.78 -4.83 7.60
C LYS A 98 -0.68 -5.12 7.94
N ILE A 99 -1.41 -4.13 8.46
CA ILE A 99 -2.85 -4.27 8.76
C ILE A 99 -3.64 -4.56 7.48
N ILE A 100 -3.32 -3.85 6.38
CA ILE A 100 -3.95 -4.08 5.08
C ILE A 100 -3.65 -5.50 4.57
N ILE A 101 -2.40 -5.95 4.65
CA ILE A 101 -1.97 -7.31 4.27
C ILE A 101 -2.75 -8.36 5.05
N GLU A 102 -2.81 -8.27 6.37
CA GLU A 102 -3.53 -9.24 7.22
C GLU A 102 -5.02 -9.33 6.87
N LYS A 103 -5.66 -8.17 6.60
CA LYS A 103 -7.06 -8.13 6.18
C LYS A 103 -7.27 -8.75 4.80
N LEU A 104 -6.40 -8.44 3.84
CA LEU A 104 -6.45 -9.00 2.49
C LEU A 104 -6.24 -10.51 2.50
N GLU A 105 -5.27 -11.02 3.26
CA GLU A 105 -5.04 -12.46 3.43
C GLU A 105 -6.24 -13.16 4.05
N SER A 106 -6.86 -12.55 5.07
CA SER A 106 -8.08 -13.08 5.69
C SER A 106 -9.26 -13.16 4.73
N ILE A 107 -9.39 -12.19 3.81
CA ILE A 107 -10.43 -12.20 2.77
C ILE A 107 -10.11 -13.26 1.72
N ILE A 108 -8.88 -13.25 1.17
CA ILE A 108 -8.46 -14.16 0.10
C ILE A 108 -8.57 -15.63 0.52
N ASN A 109 -8.23 -15.96 1.77
CA ASN A 109 -8.36 -17.32 2.30
C ASN A 109 -9.82 -17.82 2.38
N LYS A 110 -10.79 -16.91 2.31
CA LYS A 110 -12.23 -17.24 2.27
C LYS A 110 -12.78 -17.29 0.85
N LEU A 111 -12.01 -16.86 -0.15
CA LEU A 111 -12.40 -16.98 -1.55
C LEU A 111 -12.28 -18.45 -1.94
N ILE A 112 -13.43 -19.09 -2.14
CA ILE A 112 -13.49 -20.45 -2.66
C ILE A 112 -13.27 -20.34 -4.16
N TYR A 113 -12.13 -20.85 -4.61
CA TYR A 113 -11.83 -21.17 -6.01
C TYR A 113 -11.47 -22.65 -6.09
#